data_AF-A0A1G6N0Z7-F1
#
_entry.id   AF-A0A1G6N0Z7-F1
#
_cell.length_a   1.000
_cell.length_b   1.000
_cell.length_c   1.000
_cell.angle_alpha   90.00
_cell.angle_beta   90.00
_cell.angle_gamma   90.00
#
_symmetry.space_group_name_H-M   'P 1'
#
loop_
_entity.id
_entity.type
_entity.pdbx_description
1 polymer ?
#
loop_
_entity_poly.entity_id
_entity_poly.type
_entity_poly.pdbx_seq_one_letter_code
_entity_poly.pdbx_strand_id
1 'polypeptide(L)'
;MKKLISSVLFCFLLTLSFQVFASENLFTKTTDTLKKTSQYLLISKTENINEVFISRNKKSKEQVLYLKIGFMSTDANSNTVKTAILQGNKQYGEATNPTISNVKILKGKYVDMKAETASKTATLYTLTNPEFPLHLVVEFMGESLDFELLEPGKWDIDVNLKK
;
A
#
# COMPACT_ATOMS: atom_id res chain seq x y z
N MET A 1 52.23 -22.22 -52.13
CA MET A 1 52.19 -21.07 -51.19
C MET A 1 50.87 -20.33 -51.32
N LYS A 2 49.79 -20.80 -50.67
CA LYS A 2 48.48 -20.11 -50.55
C LYS A 2 47.66 -20.70 -49.38
N LYS A 3 48.19 -20.71 -48.15
CA LYS A 3 47.43 -21.15 -46.95
C LYS A 3 47.91 -20.46 -45.66
N LEU A 4 48.14 -19.13 -45.71
CA LEU A 4 48.65 -18.39 -44.55
C LEU A 4 47.94 -17.06 -44.28
N ILE A 5 46.79 -16.80 -44.95
CA ILE A 5 46.02 -15.55 -44.77
C ILE A 5 44.64 -15.82 -44.11
N SER A 6 44.27 -17.09 -43.86
CA SER A 6 42.95 -17.43 -43.33
C SER A 6 42.86 -17.54 -41.80
N SER A 7 43.98 -17.45 -41.07
CA SER A 7 43.98 -17.69 -39.61
C SER A 7 44.09 -16.44 -38.76
N VAL A 8 44.30 -15.26 -39.35
CA VAL A 8 44.35 -13.99 -38.59
C VAL A 8 42.99 -13.27 -38.57
N LEU A 9 42.12 -13.53 -39.56
CA LEU A 9 40.80 -12.89 -39.63
C LEU A 9 39.75 -13.57 -38.73
N PHE A 10 40.02 -14.77 -38.22
CA PHE A 10 39.08 -15.49 -37.34
C PHE A 10 39.23 -15.09 -35.86
N CYS A 11 40.35 -14.49 -35.45
CA CYS A 11 40.56 -14.05 -34.07
C CYS A 11 40.02 -12.64 -33.78
N PHE A 12 39.63 -11.87 -34.80
CA PHE A 12 39.09 -10.51 -34.60
C PHE A 12 37.55 -10.46 -34.47
N LEU A 13 36.86 -11.58 -34.62
CA LEU A 13 35.40 -11.69 -34.53
C LEU A 13 34.89 -12.26 -33.21
N LEU A 14 35.77 -12.51 -32.23
CA LEU A 14 35.43 -13.18 -30.98
C LEU A 14 35.62 -12.29 -29.73
N THR A 15 35.61 -10.97 -29.89
CA THR A 15 35.77 -10.02 -28.76
C THR A 15 34.65 -8.97 -28.65
N LEU A 16 33.57 -9.06 -29.44
CA LEU A 16 32.52 -8.04 -29.46
C LEU A 16 31.10 -8.62 -29.42
N SER A 17 30.76 -9.34 -28.35
CA SER A 17 29.37 -9.41 -27.84
C SER A 17 29.27 -10.19 -26.53
N PHE A 18 30.11 -9.87 -25.54
CA PHE A 18 29.64 -9.95 -24.16
C PHE A 18 28.90 -8.64 -23.86
N GLN A 19 27.71 -8.49 -24.47
CA GLN A 19 26.73 -7.56 -23.95
C GLN A 19 26.21 -8.17 -22.66
N VAL A 20 26.90 -7.78 -21.59
CA VAL A 20 26.40 -7.58 -20.24
C VAL A 20 24.86 -7.66 -20.19
N PHE A 21 24.32 -8.84 -19.89
CA PHE A 21 23.03 -8.95 -19.22
C PHE A 21 23.26 -8.49 -17.78
N ALA A 22 23.35 -7.17 -17.59
CA ALA A 22 23.19 -6.54 -16.29
C ALA A 22 22.06 -5.52 -16.40
N SER A 23 20.84 -6.03 -16.33
CA SER A 23 19.69 -5.25 -15.88
C SER A 23 18.63 -6.17 -15.26
N GLU A 24 19.08 -7.15 -14.46
CA GLU A 24 18.22 -7.80 -13.47
C GLU A 24 18.66 -7.36 -12.07
N ASN A 25 18.70 -6.04 -11.86
CA ASN A 25 18.75 -5.43 -10.52
C ASN A 25 17.64 -4.39 -10.37
N LEU A 26 16.48 -4.63 -11.00
CA LEU A 26 15.25 -3.86 -10.75
C LEU A 26 14.24 -4.61 -9.88
N PHE A 27 14.62 -5.76 -9.30
CA PHE A 27 13.77 -6.56 -8.42
C PHE A 27 14.40 -6.87 -7.06
N THR A 28 15.34 -6.04 -6.62
CA THR A 28 15.83 -6.03 -5.24
C THR A 28 15.97 -4.59 -4.74
N LYS A 29 14.97 -3.75 -5.02
CA LYS A 29 14.60 -2.80 -3.97
C LYS A 29 13.98 -3.68 -2.89
N THR A 30 14.82 -4.24 -2.02
CA THR A 30 14.38 -4.62 -0.68
C THR A 30 13.63 -3.39 -0.22
N THR A 31 12.30 -3.46 -0.24
CA THR A 31 11.46 -2.44 0.33
C THR A 31 11.73 -2.56 1.81
N ASP A 32 12.79 -1.89 2.27
CA ASP A 32 13.18 -1.85 3.66
C ASP A 32 11.92 -1.43 4.40
N THR A 33 11.35 -2.39 5.11
CA THR A 33 10.04 -2.24 5.73
C THR A 33 10.12 -1.05 6.67
N LEU A 34 9.39 0.03 6.39
CA LEU A 34 9.42 1.27 7.18
C LEU A 34 9.20 1.02 8.68
N LYS A 35 8.37 0.04 9.03
CA LYS A 35 8.20 -0.42 10.41
C LYS A 35 7.81 -1.88 10.47
N LYS A 36 8.54 -2.67 11.25
CA LYS A 36 8.25 -4.10 11.48
C LYS A 36 7.98 -4.35 12.96
N THR A 37 6.86 -5.00 13.25
CA THR A 37 6.49 -5.49 14.58
C THR A 37 6.18 -6.98 14.52
N SER A 38 5.88 -7.62 15.65
CA SER A 38 5.39 -9.00 15.65
C SER A 38 3.97 -9.14 15.07
N GLN A 39 3.21 -8.04 14.95
CA GLN A 39 1.79 -8.09 14.60
C GLN A 39 1.47 -7.47 13.22
N TYR A 40 2.32 -6.56 12.74
CA TYR A 40 2.14 -5.90 11.45
C TYR A 40 3.47 -5.42 10.86
N LEU A 41 3.44 -5.18 9.55
CA LEU A 41 4.48 -4.54 8.75
C LEU A 41 3.90 -3.29 8.09
N LEU A 42 4.55 -2.14 8.25
CA LEU A 42 4.38 -0.99 7.36
C LEU A 42 5.52 -1.04 6.36
N ILE A 43 5.22 -1.39 5.11
CA ILE A 43 6.22 -1.72 4.10
C ILE A 43 6.67 -0.47 3.37
N SER A 44 5.73 0.32 2.85
CA SER A 44 6.04 1.60 2.19
C SER A 44 4.88 2.58 2.28
N LYS A 45 5.19 3.87 2.12
CA LYS A 45 4.22 4.96 1.98
C LYS A 45 4.80 6.03 1.05
N THR A 46 3.96 6.70 0.27
CA THR A 46 4.37 7.85 -0.56
C THR A 46 4.66 9.10 0.28
N GLU A 47 5.33 10.08 -0.32
CA GLU A 47 5.92 11.22 0.39
C GLU A 47 4.88 12.20 0.98
N ASN A 48 3.66 12.28 0.42
CA ASN A 48 2.62 13.17 0.93
C ASN A 48 1.80 12.56 2.07
N ILE A 49 2.03 11.28 2.40
CA ILE A 49 1.53 10.69 3.65
C ILE A 49 2.46 11.15 4.76
N ASN A 50 2.01 12.03 5.64
CA ASN A 50 2.81 12.51 6.77
C ASN A 50 3.03 11.38 7.79
N GLU A 51 1.93 10.79 8.26
CA GLU A 51 1.95 9.80 9.34
C GLU A 51 0.98 8.65 9.05
N VAL A 52 1.36 7.45 9.51
CA VAL A 52 0.50 6.27 9.53
C VAL A 52 0.54 5.67 10.93
N PHE A 53 -0.61 5.61 11.59
CA PHE A 53 -0.78 4.94 12.87
C PHE A 53 -1.50 3.61 12.67
N ILE A 54 -0.92 2.52 13.18
CA ILE A 54 -1.50 1.17 13.09
C ILE A 54 -1.61 0.61 14.49
N SER A 55 -2.83 0.20 14.87
CA SER A 55 -3.10 -0.41 16.16
C SER A 55 -4.11 -1.54 16.07
N ARG A 56 -4.07 -2.45 17.05
CA ARG A 56 -5.01 -3.57 17.16
C ARG A 56 -5.71 -3.52 18.51
N ASN A 57 -7.02 -3.64 18.49
CA ASN A 57 -7.79 -3.83 19.71
C ASN A 57 -7.72 -5.29 20.17
N LYS A 58 -6.86 -5.56 21.16
CA LYS A 58 -6.62 -6.90 21.71
C LYS A 58 -7.82 -7.51 22.45
N LYS A 59 -8.81 -6.70 22.84
CA LYS A 59 -10.00 -7.17 23.57
C LYS A 59 -11.12 -7.63 22.62
N SER A 60 -11.08 -7.21 21.36
CA SER A 60 -12.08 -7.60 20.37
C SER A 60 -11.75 -8.93 19.73
N LYS A 61 -12.79 -9.75 19.53
CA LYS A 61 -12.71 -10.98 18.72
C LYS A 61 -13.18 -10.78 17.28
N GLU A 62 -13.69 -9.58 16.97
CA GLU A 62 -14.12 -9.24 15.61
C GLU A 62 -12.92 -9.23 14.66
N GLN A 63 -13.14 -9.70 13.43
CA GLN A 63 -12.19 -9.57 12.34
C GLN A 63 -12.67 -8.42 11.46
N VAL A 64 -12.13 -7.23 11.72
CA VAL A 64 -12.52 -6.01 11.02
C VAL A 64 -11.29 -5.12 10.92
N LEU A 65 -11.12 -4.47 9.77
CA LEU A 65 -10.12 -3.43 9.58
C LEU A 65 -10.81 -2.09 9.31
N TYR A 66 -10.53 -1.12 10.17
CA TYR A 66 -10.84 0.28 9.97
C TYR A 66 -9.63 0.98 9.38
N LEU A 67 -9.81 1.62 8.23
CA LEU A 67 -8.81 2.43 7.56
C LEU A 67 -9.35 3.85 7.41
N LYS A 68 -8.89 4.77 8.24
CA LYS A 68 -9.25 6.19 8.17
C LYS A 68 -8.19 6.93 7.38
N ILE A 69 -8.60 7.63 6.33
CA ILE A 69 -7.71 8.45 5.51
C ILE A 69 -8.20 9.88 5.59
N GLY A 70 -7.33 10.79 6.03
CA GLY A 70 -7.66 12.20 6.14
C GLY A 70 -6.46 13.10 6.03
N PHE A 71 -6.72 14.41 5.93
CA PHE A 71 -5.69 15.42 6.05
C PHE A 71 -5.40 15.71 7.52
N MET A 72 -4.14 16.01 7.85
CA MET A 72 -3.80 16.53 9.18
C MET A 72 -4.72 17.69 9.55
N SER A 73 -5.50 17.51 10.62
CA SER A 73 -6.26 18.59 11.20
C SER A 73 -5.29 19.59 11.81
N THR A 74 -5.45 20.86 11.50
CA THR A 74 -4.78 21.95 12.24
C THR A 74 -5.33 22.08 13.66
N ASP A 75 -6.50 21.51 13.93
CA ASP A 75 -7.18 21.54 15.21
C ASP A 75 -7.29 20.13 15.79
N ALA A 76 -6.77 19.94 17.00
CA ALA A 76 -6.62 18.64 17.68
C ALA A 76 -7.94 17.95 18.09
N ASN A 77 -9.13 18.47 17.73
CA ASN A 77 -10.40 18.00 18.27
C ASN A 77 -11.45 17.79 17.16
N SER A 78 -11.70 16.53 16.79
CA SER A 78 -13.00 16.17 16.20
C SER A 78 -13.27 14.67 16.35
N ASN A 79 -13.84 14.27 17.49
CA ASN A 79 -14.54 13.00 17.66
C ASN A 79 -15.98 13.15 17.14
N THR A 80 -16.24 12.86 15.87
CA THR A 80 -17.62 12.72 15.38
C THR A 80 -17.65 11.76 14.19
N VAL A 81 -17.86 10.47 14.48
CA VAL A 81 -18.21 9.47 13.46
C VAL A 81 -19.70 9.65 13.13
N LYS A 82 -20.03 10.04 11.90
CA LYS A 82 -21.41 10.01 11.38
C LYS A 82 -21.60 8.73 10.59
N THR A 83 -22.43 7.82 11.10
CA THR A 83 -22.79 6.56 10.44
C THR A 83 -23.81 6.80 9.32
N ALA A 84 -23.59 6.20 8.15
CA ALA A 84 -24.56 6.18 7.06
C ALA A 84 -24.52 4.82 6.33
N ILE A 85 -25.69 4.18 6.16
CA ILE A 85 -25.86 2.84 5.58
C ILE A 85 -26.19 2.93 4.07
N LEU A 86 -25.34 2.28 3.25
CA LEU A 86 -25.46 1.67 1.90
C LEU A 86 -26.37 2.29 0.81
N GLN A 87 -25.80 2.60 -0.36
CA GLN A 87 -25.98 1.90 -1.66
C GLN A 87 -25.47 2.74 -2.85
N GLY A 88 -24.68 2.10 -3.73
CA GLY A 88 -24.53 2.45 -5.16
C GLY A 88 -23.78 3.74 -5.52
N ASN A 89 -22.60 3.61 -6.14
CA ASN A 89 -21.97 4.57 -7.06
C ASN A 89 -21.96 6.07 -6.67
N LYS A 90 -21.96 6.42 -5.39
CA LYS A 90 -21.82 7.81 -4.93
C LYS A 90 -20.55 7.94 -4.10
N GLN A 91 -19.79 9.00 -4.37
CA GLN A 91 -18.67 9.41 -3.51
C GLN A 91 -19.19 9.49 -2.07
N TYR A 92 -18.60 8.67 -1.20
CA TYR A 92 -18.85 8.72 0.24
C TYR A 92 -17.83 9.69 0.83
N GLY A 93 -18.30 10.81 1.39
CA GLY A 93 -17.44 11.90 1.83
C GLY A 93 -17.87 13.25 1.27
N GLU A 94 -17.31 14.32 1.84
CA GLU A 94 -17.28 15.61 1.13
C GLU A 94 -16.41 15.44 -0.14
N ALA A 95 -16.71 16.16 -1.22
CA ALA A 95 -15.93 16.07 -2.47
C ALA A 95 -14.42 16.37 -2.27
N THR A 96 -14.09 17.03 -1.16
CA THR A 96 -12.73 17.38 -0.74
C THR A 96 -12.03 16.27 0.06
N ASN A 97 -12.71 15.18 0.40
CA ASN A 97 -12.12 14.14 1.25
C ASN A 97 -11.29 13.12 0.45
N PRO A 98 -10.26 12.53 1.08
CA PRO A 98 -9.51 11.46 0.46
C PRO A 98 -10.37 10.25 0.12
N THR A 99 -10.25 9.82 -1.14
CA THR A 99 -11.00 8.68 -1.68
C THR A 99 -10.04 7.58 -2.12
N ILE A 100 -10.29 6.34 -1.69
CA ILE A 100 -9.58 5.16 -2.20
C ILE A 100 -9.97 4.97 -3.66
N SER A 101 -8.99 5.07 -4.55
CA SER A 101 -9.16 4.79 -5.98
C SER A 101 -9.01 3.31 -6.29
N ASN A 102 -8.20 2.59 -5.51
CA ASN A 102 -7.92 1.18 -5.75
C ASN A 102 -7.36 0.48 -4.50
N VAL A 103 -7.61 -0.81 -4.37
CA VAL A 103 -7.03 -1.67 -3.34
C VAL A 103 -6.48 -2.93 -4.01
N LYS A 104 -5.16 -3.05 -4.04
CA LYS A 104 -4.49 -4.28 -4.50
C LYS A 104 -4.31 -5.22 -3.32
N ILE A 105 -4.84 -6.43 -3.44
CA ILE A 105 -4.69 -7.48 -2.43
C ILE A 105 -3.51 -8.36 -2.85
N LEU A 106 -2.42 -8.27 -2.11
CA LEU A 106 -1.23 -9.11 -2.36
C LEU A 106 -1.30 -10.42 -1.58
N LYS A 107 -2.00 -10.43 -0.44
CA LYS A 107 -2.21 -11.62 0.41
C LYS A 107 -3.47 -11.48 1.26
N GLY A 108 -4.10 -12.60 1.59
CA GLY A 108 -5.39 -12.61 2.29
C GLY A 108 -6.53 -12.16 1.38
N LYS A 109 -7.68 -11.88 1.99
CA LYS A 109 -8.93 -11.43 1.33
C LYS A 109 -9.77 -10.65 2.32
N TYR A 110 -10.84 -10.01 1.88
CA TYR A 110 -11.91 -9.49 2.74
C TYR A 110 -13.25 -9.69 2.03
N VAL A 111 -14.35 -9.72 2.78
CA VAL A 111 -15.69 -9.98 2.22
C VAL A 111 -16.25 -8.73 1.57
N ASP A 112 -16.36 -7.64 2.35
CA ASP A 112 -16.90 -6.37 1.90
C ASP A 112 -16.05 -5.20 2.39
N MET A 113 -16.05 -4.11 1.61
CA MET A 113 -15.54 -2.80 2.01
C MET A 113 -16.67 -1.77 1.96
N LYS A 114 -16.83 -1.02 3.06
CA LYS A 114 -17.76 0.12 3.15
C LYS A 114 -16.98 1.40 3.42
N ALA A 115 -17.50 2.54 2.96
CA ALA A 115 -16.91 3.85 3.17
C ALA A 115 -17.92 4.78 3.85
N GLU A 116 -17.46 5.57 4.81
CA GLU A 116 -18.26 6.51 5.60
C GLU A 116 -17.50 7.84 5.78
N THR A 117 -18.23 8.96 5.80
CA THR A 117 -17.64 10.26 6.14
C THR A 117 -17.23 10.27 7.61
N ALA A 118 -15.93 10.29 7.88
CA ALA A 118 -15.39 10.33 9.24
C ALA A 118 -15.32 11.76 9.79
N SER A 119 -15.02 12.73 8.92
CA SER A 119 -15.03 14.15 9.23
C SER A 119 -15.11 14.98 7.94
N LYS A 120 -15.04 16.32 8.05
CA LYS A 120 -14.91 17.23 6.90
C LYS A 120 -13.60 17.07 6.11
N THR A 121 -12.64 16.34 6.65
CA THR A 121 -11.31 16.16 6.04
C THR A 121 -10.88 14.69 5.99
N ALA A 122 -11.79 13.76 6.32
CA ALA A 122 -11.45 12.35 6.44
C ALA A 122 -12.61 11.42 6.05
N THR A 123 -12.23 10.27 5.49
CA THR A 123 -13.13 9.16 5.15
C THR A 123 -12.67 7.91 5.90
N LEU A 124 -13.61 7.16 6.45
CA LEU A 124 -13.39 5.88 7.11
C LEU A 124 -13.81 4.75 6.18
N TYR A 125 -12.91 3.80 5.98
CA TYR A 125 -13.17 2.56 5.25
C TYR A 125 -13.21 1.40 6.23
N THR A 126 -14.22 0.53 6.12
CA THR A 126 -14.37 -0.66 6.96
C THR A 126 -14.34 -1.90 6.09
N LEU A 127 -13.31 -2.73 6.27
CA LEU A 127 -13.16 -4.03 5.65
C LEU A 127 -13.62 -5.11 6.63
N THR A 128 -14.57 -5.93 6.20
CA THR A 128 -15.19 -6.97 7.05
C THR A 128 -14.67 -8.35 6.73
N ASN A 129 -14.52 -9.18 7.78
CA ASN A 129 -13.98 -10.53 7.71
C ASN A 129 -12.68 -10.65 6.88
N PRO A 130 -11.64 -9.86 7.18
CA PRO A 130 -10.35 -10.04 6.53
C PRO A 130 -9.72 -11.39 6.90
N GLU A 131 -9.18 -12.09 5.91
CA GLU A 131 -8.35 -13.28 6.07
C GLU A 131 -6.91 -12.86 6.33
N PHE A 132 -6.30 -13.42 7.38
CA PHE A 132 -4.94 -13.07 7.80
C PHE A 132 -3.94 -14.19 7.47
N PRO A 133 -2.69 -13.84 7.12
CA PRO A 133 -2.17 -12.47 7.02
C PRO A 133 -2.75 -11.70 5.83
N LEU A 134 -3.00 -10.41 6.04
CA LEU A 134 -3.64 -9.53 5.07
C LEU A 134 -2.61 -8.50 4.59
N HIS A 135 -2.22 -8.57 3.32
CA HIS A 135 -1.26 -7.63 2.69
C HIS A 135 -1.99 -6.81 1.63
N LEU A 136 -2.13 -5.51 1.89
CA LEU A 136 -2.82 -4.57 1.02
C LEU A 136 -1.87 -3.47 0.56
N VAL A 137 -2.03 -3.08 -0.72
CA VAL A 137 -1.58 -1.79 -1.23
C VAL A 137 -2.81 -0.95 -1.54
N VAL A 138 -2.98 0.12 -0.78
CA VAL A 138 -4.13 1.02 -0.89
C VAL A 138 -3.69 2.28 -1.62
N GLU A 139 -4.37 2.59 -2.73
CA GLU A 139 -4.13 3.78 -3.55
C GLU A 139 -5.26 4.79 -3.34
N PHE A 140 -4.91 6.05 -3.07
CA PHE A 140 -5.85 7.14 -2.83
C PHE A 140 -5.24 8.47 -3.26
N MET A 141 -5.95 9.24 -4.09
CA MET A 141 -5.52 10.58 -4.54
C MET A 141 -4.08 10.66 -5.12
N GLY A 142 -3.61 9.61 -5.79
CA GLY A 142 -2.22 9.55 -6.30
C GLY A 142 -1.17 9.12 -5.27
N GLU A 143 -1.58 8.90 -4.03
CA GLU A 143 -0.77 8.36 -2.95
C GLU A 143 -0.95 6.84 -2.82
N SER A 144 0.03 6.17 -2.21
CA SER A 144 0.02 4.73 -1.98
C SER A 144 0.52 4.39 -0.58
N LEU A 145 -0.19 3.48 0.08
CA LEU A 145 0.18 2.89 1.37
C LEU A 145 0.25 1.37 1.24
N ASP A 146 1.36 0.78 1.65
CA ASP A 146 1.65 -0.66 1.59
C ASP A 146 1.89 -1.20 3.01
N PHE A 147 1.05 -2.14 3.45
CA PHE A 147 1.13 -2.73 4.79
C PHE A 147 0.65 -4.19 4.81
N GLU A 148 1.17 -4.96 5.78
CA GLU A 148 0.73 -6.33 6.08
C GLU A 148 0.30 -6.45 7.54
N LEU A 149 -0.89 -7.01 7.78
CA LEU A 149 -1.39 -7.39 9.11
C LEU A 149 -1.19 -8.89 9.28
N LEU A 150 -0.43 -9.29 10.31
CA LEU A 150 0.02 -10.68 10.45
C LEU A 150 -0.97 -11.54 11.25
N GLU A 151 -1.79 -10.92 12.11
CA GLU A 151 -2.62 -11.63 13.08
C GLU A 151 -4.11 -11.24 12.98
N PRO A 152 -5.05 -12.20 13.17
CA PRO A 152 -6.47 -11.92 13.15
C PRO A 152 -6.93 -10.92 14.21
N GLY A 153 -7.78 -9.95 13.86
CA GLY A 153 -8.43 -9.13 14.87
C GLY A 153 -9.08 -7.85 14.34
N LYS A 154 -9.41 -6.97 15.29
CA LYS A 154 -9.95 -5.64 15.03
C LYS A 154 -8.81 -4.64 14.96
N TRP A 155 -8.58 -4.10 13.76
CA TRP A 155 -7.47 -3.23 13.44
C TRP A 155 -7.95 -1.83 13.12
N ASP A 156 -7.19 -0.83 13.57
CA ASP A 156 -7.40 0.58 13.29
C ASP A 156 -6.13 1.12 12.63
N ILE A 157 -6.26 1.61 11.40
CA ILE A 157 -5.21 2.26 10.61
C ILE A 157 -5.64 3.69 10.32
N ASP A 158 -4.89 4.65 10.85
CA ASP A 158 -5.09 6.07 10.60
C ASP A 158 -3.98 6.60 9.70
N VAL A 159 -4.37 7.20 8.56
CA VAL A 159 -3.48 7.77 7.55
C VAL A 159 -3.69 9.28 7.50
N ASN A 160 -2.65 10.03 7.84
CA ASN A 160 -2.66 11.48 7.85
C ASN A 160 -1.86 12.03 6.67
N LEU A 161 -2.54 12.63 5.71
CA LEU A 161 -1.97 13.34 4.57
C LEU A 161 -1.47 14.72 4.98
N LYS A 162 -0.41 15.18 4.31
CA LYS A 162 -0.02 16.59 4.28
C LYS A 162 -1.14 17.38 3.60
N LYS A 163 -1.39 18.61 4.09
CA LYS A 163 -2.25 19.58 3.40
C LYS A 163 -1.49 20.22 2.24
#